data_AF-A0A1V4APG5-F1
#
_entry.id   AF-A0A1V4APG5-F1
#
_cell.length_a   1.000
_cell.length_b   1.000
_cell.length_c   1.000
_cell.angle_alpha   90.00
_cell.angle_beta   90.00
_cell.angle_gamma   90.00
#
_symmetry.space_group_name_H-M   'P 1'
#
loop_
_entity.id
_entity.type
_entity.pdbx_description
1 polymer ?
#
loop_
_entity_poly.entity_id
_entity_poly.type
_entity_poly.pdbx_seq_one_letter_code
_entity_poly.pdbx_strand_id
1 'polypeptide(L)'
;MNKIICNDEHLVFQENIPDIPHLLNKDRVKGGFDAIRQFQVQCLVLDDGFQHLRLARDLDIVTIDALNPFGFGHMVPRGMLREPLEALRRADLFVLTHADQCSRDKIQSIIDRLREISRHVPVVETVHKPLWLESPKGVETRDVAWLKGKRVFAFCAIGNPESFRKSIEGLGGELLGFHVFPDHHVYTASELQMLNAEAQRFGPDAIIITQKDHVKIKNVHETLNFPLWTLKTEIGIVKGNEIFEKKINTLLF
;
A
#
# COMPACT_ATOMS: atom_id res chain seq x y z
N MET A 1 25.15 -17.15 7.84
CA MET A 1 24.35 -15.94 8.14
C MET A 1 23.23 -15.89 7.12
N ASN A 2 22.00 -16.20 7.54
CA ASN A 2 20.85 -16.12 6.65
C ASN A 2 20.76 -14.68 6.15
N LYS A 3 20.93 -14.48 4.84
CA LYS A 3 20.53 -13.25 4.16
C LYS A 3 19.05 -13.10 4.51
N ILE A 4 18.70 -12.19 5.42
CA ILE A 4 17.32 -11.80 5.63
C ILE A 4 16.89 -11.28 4.25
N ILE A 5 16.10 -12.08 3.54
CA ILE A 5 15.44 -11.63 2.32
C ILE A 5 14.43 -10.61 2.83
N CYS A 6 14.89 -9.37 2.92
CA CYS A 6 14.07 -8.25 3.30
C CYS A 6 13.17 -7.96 2.10
N ASN A 7 11.88 -8.28 2.20
CA ASN A 7 10.92 -7.84 1.20
C ASN A 7 10.71 -6.32 1.32
N ASP A 8 10.22 -5.71 0.26
CA ASP A 8 9.96 -4.27 0.20
C ASP A 8 8.95 -3.82 1.27
N GLU A 9 7.97 -4.66 1.64
CA GLU A 9 7.07 -4.35 2.76
C GLU A 9 7.83 -4.15 4.08
N HIS A 10 8.77 -5.04 4.41
CA HIS A 10 9.52 -4.95 5.66
C HIS A 10 10.38 -3.68 5.70
N LEU A 11 11.00 -3.32 4.57
CA LEU A 11 11.78 -2.09 4.46
C LEU A 11 10.89 -0.86 4.67
N VAL A 12 9.69 -0.84 4.09
CA VAL A 12 8.73 0.25 4.29
C VAL A 12 8.25 0.33 5.75
N PHE A 13 8.00 -0.82 6.39
CA PHE A 13 7.63 -0.85 7.81
C PHE A 13 8.76 -0.35 8.73
N GLN A 14 10.00 -0.72 8.45
CA GLN A 14 11.16 -0.21 9.19
C GLN A 14 11.30 1.31 9.05
N GLU A 15 10.98 1.88 7.89
CA GLU A 15 11.00 3.33 7.69
C GLU A 15 9.86 4.05 8.42
N ASN A 16 8.64 3.52 8.31
CA ASN A 16 7.45 4.21 8.81
C ASN A 16 7.22 3.98 10.31
N ILE A 17 7.67 2.84 10.83
CA ILE A 17 7.42 2.40 12.19
C ILE A 17 8.70 1.75 12.77
N PRO A 18 9.80 2.53 12.92
CA PRO A 18 11.10 1.99 13.33
C PRO A 18 11.10 1.43 14.75
N ASP A 19 10.18 1.91 15.60
CA ASP A 19 10.15 1.60 17.03
C ASP A 19 9.39 0.32 17.38
N ILE A 20 8.74 -0.32 16.39
CA ILE A 20 7.98 -1.57 16.58
C ILE A 20 8.74 -2.75 15.98
N PRO A 21 8.90 -3.88 16.68
CA PRO A 21 9.54 -5.07 16.13
C PRO A 21 8.77 -5.67 14.95
N HIS A 22 9.45 -5.79 13.80
CA HIS A 22 8.93 -6.44 12.60
C HIS A 22 9.54 -7.83 12.44
N LEU A 23 8.73 -8.89 12.54
CA LEU A 23 9.24 -10.28 12.43
C LEU A 23 8.81 -10.95 11.12
N LEU A 24 9.80 -11.25 10.27
CA LEU A 24 9.61 -12.06 9.07
C LEU A 24 9.71 -13.54 9.42
N ASN A 25 8.56 -14.22 9.51
CA ASN A 25 8.51 -15.66 9.75
C ASN A 25 7.40 -16.32 8.93
N LYS A 26 7.74 -17.39 8.18
CA LYS A 26 6.74 -18.20 7.46
C LYS A 26 5.84 -18.98 8.43
N ASP A 27 6.34 -19.31 9.62
CA ASP A 27 5.52 -19.87 10.68
C ASP A 27 5.07 -18.74 11.62
N ARG A 28 3.83 -18.29 11.44
CA ARG A 28 3.33 -17.11 12.18
C ARG A 28 3.01 -17.45 13.62
N VAL A 29 2.74 -18.73 13.92
CA VAL A 29 2.58 -19.22 15.29
C VAL A 29 3.92 -19.13 16.02
N LYS A 30 4.98 -19.67 15.41
CA LYS A 30 6.34 -19.54 15.97
C LYS A 30 6.75 -18.07 16.07
N GLY A 31 6.51 -17.28 15.03
CA GLY A 31 6.81 -15.85 15.00
C GLY A 31 6.11 -15.07 16.13
N GLY A 32 4.84 -15.38 16.41
CA GLY A 32 4.12 -14.80 17.54
C GLY A 32 4.73 -15.17 18.89
N PHE A 33 5.10 -16.44 19.10
CA PHE A 33 5.79 -16.84 20.33
C PHE A 33 7.17 -16.17 20.48
N ASP A 34 7.92 -16.06 19.39
CA ASP A 34 9.21 -15.38 19.39
C ASP A 34 9.03 -13.89 19.71
N ALA A 35 8.00 -13.22 19.16
CA ALA A 35 7.65 -11.84 19.45
C ALA A 35 7.37 -11.62 20.95
N ILE A 36 6.52 -12.47 21.53
CA ILE A 36 6.15 -12.39 22.95
C ILE A 36 7.40 -12.61 23.83
N ARG A 37 8.21 -13.62 23.53
CA ARG A 37 9.38 -13.95 24.36
C ARG A 37 10.47 -12.89 24.28
N GLN A 38 10.77 -12.38 23.09
CA GLN A 38 11.90 -11.49 22.87
C GLN A 38 11.56 -10.03 23.17
N PHE A 39 10.35 -9.60 22.83
CA PHE A 39 9.97 -8.19 22.89
C PHE A 39 8.85 -7.90 23.89
N GLN A 40 8.30 -8.93 24.56
CA GLN A 40 7.24 -8.78 25.57
C GLN A 40 6.02 -8.03 25.03
N VAL A 41 5.70 -8.24 23.75
CA VAL A 41 4.56 -7.58 23.09
C VAL A 41 3.24 -8.03 23.69
N GLN A 42 2.30 -7.09 23.77
CA GLN A 42 0.94 -7.32 24.25
C GLN A 42 -0.07 -7.53 23.12
N CYS A 43 0.27 -7.10 21.90
CA CYS A 43 -0.56 -7.20 20.72
C CYS A 43 0.30 -7.64 19.54
N LEU A 44 -0.26 -8.48 18.66
CA LEU A 44 0.36 -8.93 17.42
C LEU A 44 -0.48 -8.42 16.25
N VAL A 45 0.18 -7.82 15.26
CA VAL A 45 -0.46 -7.46 13.98
C VAL A 45 0.09 -8.38 12.91
N LEU A 46 -0.81 -9.08 12.22
CA LEU A 46 -0.45 -9.94 11.10
C LEU A 46 -0.70 -9.20 9.79
N ASP A 47 0.39 -8.74 9.17
CA ASP A 47 0.33 -8.30 7.78
C ASP A 47 0.02 -9.49 6.85
N ASP A 48 -0.92 -9.29 5.93
CA ASP A 48 -1.45 -10.31 5.02
C ASP A 48 -1.90 -11.62 5.72
N GLY A 49 -2.51 -11.49 6.90
CA GLY A 49 -2.82 -12.60 7.79
C GLY A 49 -4.11 -13.38 7.49
N PHE A 50 -5.00 -12.90 6.63
CA PHE A 50 -6.39 -13.40 6.55
C PHE A 50 -6.49 -14.88 6.15
N GLN A 51 -5.62 -15.35 5.26
CA GLN A 51 -5.53 -16.76 4.84
C GLN A 51 -4.80 -17.64 5.88
N HIS A 52 -4.12 -17.06 6.87
CA HIS A 52 -3.32 -17.81 7.83
C HIS A 52 -4.17 -18.39 8.99
N LEU A 53 -4.98 -19.41 8.67
CA LEU A 53 -5.96 -20.00 9.60
C LEU A 53 -5.36 -20.71 10.82
N ARG A 54 -4.06 -21.05 10.79
CA ARG A 54 -3.41 -21.81 11.87
C ARG A 54 -3.14 -20.97 13.13
N LEU A 55 -3.21 -19.65 13.03
CA LEU A 55 -3.09 -18.76 14.18
C LEU A 55 -4.46 -18.14 14.43
N ALA A 56 -4.99 -18.33 15.64
CA ALA A 56 -6.23 -17.69 16.06
C ALA A 56 -6.04 -16.17 16.12
N ARG A 57 -7.11 -15.44 15.80
CA ARG A 57 -7.12 -13.99 15.63
C ARG A 57 -8.31 -13.45 16.40
N ASP A 58 -8.08 -12.47 17.27
CA ASP A 58 -9.15 -11.85 18.05
C ASP A 58 -9.95 -10.81 17.22
N LEU A 59 -9.35 -10.32 16.13
CA LEU A 59 -9.97 -9.41 15.18
C LEU A 59 -9.43 -9.64 13.77
N ASP A 60 -10.32 -9.97 12.83
CA ASP A 60 -10.01 -10.06 11.40
C ASP A 60 -10.44 -8.78 10.65
N ILE A 61 -9.46 -7.99 10.20
CA ILE A 61 -9.68 -6.82 9.35
C ILE A 61 -9.36 -7.18 7.90
N VAL A 62 -10.34 -7.06 7.01
CA VAL A 62 -10.15 -7.34 5.58
C VAL A 62 -10.17 -6.05 4.78
N THR A 63 -9.08 -5.80 4.06
CA THR A 63 -8.97 -4.68 3.13
C THR A 63 -9.59 -5.05 1.77
N ILE A 64 -10.35 -4.12 1.20
CA ILE A 64 -11.00 -4.26 -0.10
C ILE A 64 -10.65 -3.03 -0.91
N ASP A 65 -10.04 -3.23 -2.08
CA ASP A 65 -9.75 -2.13 -2.99
C ASP A 65 -11.02 -1.71 -3.74
N ALA A 66 -11.46 -0.46 -3.55
CA ALA A 66 -12.63 0.07 -4.25
C ALA A 66 -12.41 0.17 -5.77
N LEU A 67 -11.16 0.24 -6.24
CA LEU A 67 -10.83 0.32 -7.66
C LEU A 67 -11.04 -1.02 -8.36
N ASN A 68 -10.64 -2.13 -7.73
CA ASN A 68 -10.85 -3.50 -8.20
C ASN A 68 -11.50 -4.38 -7.12
N PRO A 69 -12.77 -4.10 -6.77
CA PRO A 69 -13.42 -4.83 -5.71
C PRO A 69 -13.59 -6.29 -6.13
N PHE A 70 -13.29 -7.20 -5.22
CA PHE A 70 -13.45 -8.65 -5.42
C PHE A 70 -12.63 -9.25 -6.56
N GLY A 71 -11.59 -8.57 -7.07
CA GLY A 71 -10.61 -9.16 -7.97
C GLY A 71 -11.20 -9.81 -9.23
N PHE A 72 -12.10 -9.11 -9.92
CA PHE A 72 -12.85 -9.62 -11.08
C PHE A 72 -13.83 -10.78 -10.78
N GLY A 73 -14.19 -11.00 -9.51
CA GLY A 73 -15.25 -11.92 -9.09
C GLY A 73 -14.91 -13.41 -9.18
N HIS A 74 -13.65 -13.74 -9.50
CA HIS A 74 -13.19 -15.12 -9.65
C HIS A 74 -11.92 -15.36 -8.84
N MET A 75 -11.73 -16.61 -8.40
CA MET A 75 -10.47 -17.04 -7.83
C MET A 75 -9.38 -17.13 -8.90
N VAL A 76 -8.13 -17.04 -8.45
CA VAL A 76 -6.96 -17.33 -9.27
C VAL A 76 -7.09 -18.72 -9.94
N PRO A 77 -6.68 -18.88 -11.22
CA PRO A 77 -6.06 -17.88 -12.09
C PRO A 77 -7.05 -17.01 -12.90
N ARG A 78 -8.37 -17.21 -12.78
CA ARG A 78 -9.38 -16.48 -13.60
C ARG A 78 -9.61 -15.05 -13.11
N GLY A 79 -9.46 -14.82 -11.81
CA GLY A 79 -9.47 -13.49 -11.20
C GLY A 79 -8.35 -13.38 -10.17
N MET A 80 -8.49 -12.45 -9.23
CA MET A 80 -7.47 -12.15 -8.21
C MET A 80 -7.85 -12.60 -6.80
N LEU A 81 -9.01 -13.25 -6.62
CA LEU A 81 -9.40 -13.77 -5.31
C LEU A 81 -8.51 -14.96 -4.92
N ARG A 82 -7.92 -14.91 -3.72
CA ARG A 82 -7.16 -16.02 -3.13
C ARG A 82 -8.04 -17.05 -2.42
N GLU A 83 -9.25 -16.65 -2.04
CA GLU A 83 -10.28 -17.47 -1.40
C GLU A 83 -11.65 -17.12 -2.00
N PRO A 84 -12.66 -18.00 -1.89
CA PRO A 84 -14.04 -17.66 -2.26
C PRO A 84 -14.56 -16.46 -1.47
N LEU A 85 -15.49 -15.69 -2.04
CA LEU A 85 -16.06 -14.51 -1.35
C LEU A 85 -16.75 -14.86 -0.03
N GLU A 86 -17.23 -16.09 0.12
CA GLU A 86 -17.82 -16.62 1.35
C GLU A 86 -16.83 -16.61 2.52
N ALA A 87 -15.52 -16.61 2.27
CA ALA A 87 -14.49 -16.51 3.29
C ALA A 87 -14.57 -15.18 4.06
N LEU A 88 -15.14 -14.13 3.47
CA LEU A 88 -15.36 -12.83 4.11
C LEU A 88 -16.27 -12.92 5.34
N ARG A 89 -17.04 -14.02 5.52
CA ARG A 89 -17.83 -14.26 6.74
C ARG A 89 -16.99 -14.35 8.02
N ARG A 90 -15.68 -14.57 7.90
CA ARG A 90 -14.74 -14.57 9.03
C ARG A 90 -14.29 -13.16 9.44
N ALA A 91 -14.55 -12.14 8.62
CA ALA A 91 -14.11 -10.78 8.91
C ALA A 91 -14.93 -10.15 10.04
N ASP A 92 -14.27 -9.34 10.86
CA ASP A 92 -14.88 -8.53 11.91
C ASP A 92 -15.03 -7.06 11.51
N LEU A 93 -14.29 -6.65 10.49
CA LEU A 93 -14.28 -5.30 9.94
C LEU A 93 -13.82 -5.33 8.47
N PHE A 94 -14.53 -4.62 7.61
CA PHE A 94 -14.08 -4.32 6.25
C PHE A 94 -13.49 -2.92 6.18
N VAL A 95 -12.34 -2.80 5.52
CA VAL A 95 -11.69 -1.52 5.21
C VAL A 95 -11.69 -1.35 3.70
N LEU A 96 -12.54 -0.46 3.20
CA LEU A 96 -12.64 -0.13 1.79
C LEU A 96 -11.62 0.97 1.45
N THR A 97 -10.58 0.61 0.70
CA THR A 97 -9.49 1.52 0.32
C THR A 97 -9.80 2.25 -1.00
N HIS A 98 -9.15 3.39 -1.23
CA HIS A 98 -9.32 4.22 -2.43
C HIS A 98 -10.76 4.73 -2.64
N ALA A 99 -11.47 5.00 -1.54
CA ALA A 99 -12.88 5.38 -1.60
C ALA A 99 -13.12 6.70 -2.36
N ASP A 100 -12.13 7.60 -2.37
CA ASP A 100 -12.11 8.88 -3.07
C ASP A 100 -11.92 8.77 -4.59
N GLN A 101 -11.42 7.64 -5.08
CA GLN A 101 -11.15 7.42 -6.50
C GLN A 101 -12.28 6.68 -7.23
N CYS A 102 -13.43 6.53 -6.56
CA CYS A 102 -14.62 5.87 -7.07
C CYS A 102 -15.86 6.75 -6.88
N SER A 103 -16.87 6.57 -7.73
CA SER A 103 -18.17 7.22 -7.52
C SER A 103 -18.85 6.68 -6.26
N ARG A 104 -19.70 7.50 -5.62
CA ARG A 104 -20.48 7.06 -4.45
C ARG A 104 -21.38 5.86 -4.75
N ASP A 105 -21.92 5.76 -5.97
CA ASP A 105 -22.73 4.61 -6.39
C ASP A 105 -21.90 3.32 -6.45
N LYS A 106 -20.66 3.39 -6.96
CA LYS A 106 -19.74 2.24 -6.95
C LYS A 106 -19.42 1.83 -5.52
N ILE A 107 -19.10 2.77 -4.64
CA ILE A 107 -18.85 2.50 -3.22
C ILE A 107 -20.06 1.83 -2.57
N GLN A 108 -21.27 2.34 -2.82
CA GLN A 108 -22.49 1.76 -2.26
C GLN A 108 -22.74 0.34 -2.76
N SER A 109 -22.50 0.07 -4.06
CA SER A 109 -22.64 -1.28 -4.62
C SER A 109 -21.69 -2.31 -3.97
N ILE A 110 -20.46 -1.90 -3.63
CA ILE A 110 -19.49 -2.75 -2.93
C ILE A 110 -19.99 -3.04 -1.51
N ILE A 111 -20.46 -2.02 -0.80
CA ILE A 111 -21.00 -2.15 0.55
C ILE A 111 -22.21 -3.08 0.57
N ASP A 112 -23.12 -2.95 -0.39
CA ASP A 112 -24.31 -3.81 -0.46
C ASP A 112 -23.94 -5.26 -0.74
N ARG A 113 -22.96 -5.50 -1.63
CA ARG A 113 -22.41 -6.84 -1.84
C ARG A 113 -21.77 -7.43 -0.59
N LEU A 114 -21.06 -6.61 0.21
CA LEU A 114 -20.50 -7.06 1.49
C LEU A 114 -21.58 -7.40 2.51
N ARG A 115 -22.67 -6.64 2.54
CA ARG A 115 -23.81 -6.91 3.43
C ARG A 115 -24.56 -8.18 3.06
N GLU A 116 -24.62 -8.53 1.77
CA GLU A 116 -25.16 -9.82 1.32
C GLU A 116 -24.38 -11.01 1.89
N ILE A 117 -23.05 -10.88 1.96
CA ILE A 117 -22.16 -11.95 2.44
C ILE A 117 -22.11 -11.98 3.99
N SER A 118 -22.01 -10.80 4.60
CA SER A 118 -21.70 -10.60 6.01
C SER A 118 -22.44 -9.38 6.58
N ARG A 119 -23.76 -9.51 6.75
CA ARG A 119 -24.67 -8.42 7.15
C ARG A 119 -24.27 -7.62 8.39
N HIS A 120 -23.60 -8.25 9.35
CA HIS A 120 -23.26 -7.64 10.65
C HIS A 120 -21.89 -6.97 10.68
N VAL A 121 -21.08 -7.14 9.63
CA VAL A 121 -19.70 -6.66 9.62
C VAL A 121 -19.68 -5.19 9.15
N PRO A 122 -19.17 -4.26 9.97
CA PRO A 122 -19.09 -2.86 9.59
C PRO A 122 -18.09 -2.64 8.44
N VAL A 123 -18.30 -1.56 7.68
CA VAL A 123 -17.40 -1.11 6.62
C VAL A 123 -16.89 0.28 6.96
N VAL A 124 -15.58 0.44 6.94
CA VAL A 124 -14.85 1.71 7.07
C VAL A 124 -14.35 2.11 5.70
N GLU A 125 -14.45 3.39 5.37
CA GLU A 125 -13.96 3.92 4.09
C GLU A 125 -12.65 4.68 4.34
N THR A 126 -11.62 4.38 3.55
CA THR A 126 -10.30 5.01 3.62
C THR A 126 -9.83 5.53 2.27
N VAL A 127 -8.93 6.49 2.35
CA VAL A 127 -8.30 7.14 1.19
C VAL A 127 -6.78 7.11 1.38
N HIS A 128 -6.04 7.08 0.28
CA HIS A 128 -4.59 7.26 0.31
C HIS A 128 -4.31 8.75 0.15
N LYS A 129 -4.05 9.45 1.27
CA LYS A 129 -3.81 10.90 1.25
C LYS A 129 -2.35 11.16 0.90
N PRO A 130 -2.07 11.87 -0.20
CA PRO A 130 -0.72 12.38 -0.45
C PRO A 130 -0.38 13.44 0.61
N LEU A 131 0.83 13.34 1.17
CA LEU A 131 1.26 14.20 2.27
C LEU A 131 2.33 15.21 1.83
N TRP A 132 3.45 14.71 1.32
CA TRP A 132 4.55 15.51 0.79
C TRP A 132 5.37 14.70 -0.22
N LEU A 133 6.28 15.38 -0.91
CA LEU A 133 7.32 14.80 -1.74
C LEU A 133 8.64 14.82 -0.97
N GLU A 134 9.39 13.73 -1.05
CA GLU A 134 10.65 13.55 -0.32
C GLU A 134 11.79 13.18 -1.28
N SER A 135 12.95 13.81 -1.12
CA SER A 135 14.13 13.48 -1.93
C SER A 135 14.71 12.13 -1.51
N PRO A 136 15.52 11.45 -2.34
CA PRO A 136 15.95 10.08 -2.05
C PRO A 136 16.82 9.94 -0.79
N LYS A 137 17.47 11.03 -0.35
CA LYS A 137 18.26 11.05 0.88
C LYS A 137 17.46 11.53 2.10
N GLY A 138 16.18 11.88 1.93
CA GLY A 138 15.31 12.41 2.99
C GLY A 138 15.70 13.81 3.50
N VAL A 139 16.61 14.50 2.81
CA VAL A 139 17.16 15.79 3.25
C VAL A 139 16.25 16.96 2.81
N GLU A 140 15.51 16.78 1.72
CA GLU A 140 14.62 17.81 1.18
C GLU A 140 13.20 17.28 1.11
N THR A 141 12.24 18.12 1.47
CA THR A 141 10.81 17.86 1.31
C THR A 141 10.13 18.99 0.54
N ARG A 142 9.03 18.67 -0.15
CA ARG A 142 8.16 19.64 -0.82
C ARG A 142 6.71 19.35 -0.48
N ASP A 143 5.93 20.39 -0.27
CA ASP A 143 4.46 20.27 -0.17
C ASP A 143 3.89 19.69 -1.47
N VAL A 144 2.80 18.93 -1.39
CA VAL A 144 2.13 18.32 -2.56
C VAL A 144 1.67 19.35 -3.59
N ALA A 145 1.38 20.60 -3.17
CA ALA A 145 1.05 21.70 -4.07
C ALA A 145 2.19 22.06 -5.03
N TRP A 146 3.43 21.65 -4.75
CA TRP A 146 4.56 21.80 -5.67
C TRP A 146 4.32 21.09 -7.00
N LEU A 147 3.55 20.00 -7.03
CA LEU A 147 3.22 19.27 -8.27
C LEU A 147 2.34 20.07 -9.23
N LYS A 148 1.61 21.08 -8.73
CA LYS A 148 0.65 21.82 -9.55
C LYS A 148 1.33 22.51 -10.72
N GLY A 149 0.99 22.08 -11.94
CA GLY A 149 1.57 22.58 -13.18
C GLY A 149 2.99 22.08 -13.47
N LYS A 150 3.49 21.10 -12.71
CA LYS A 150 4.77 20.44 -12.99
C LYS A 150 4.59 19.34 -14.01
N ARG A 151 5.50 19.30 -14.98
CA ARG A 151 5.56 18.26 -15.98
C ARG A 151 6.44 17.15 -15.45
N VAL A 152 5.87 16.00 -15.14
CA VAL A 152 6.56 14.93 -14.43
C VAL A 152 6.57 13.64 -15.23
N PHE A 153 7.64 12.87 -15.06
CA PHE A 153 7.67 11.46 -15.44
C PHE A 153 7.45 10.63 -14.18
N ALA A 154 6.78 9.50 -14.25
CA ALA A 154 6.60 8.64 -13.09
C ALA A 154 6.84 7.18 -13.42
N PHE A 155 7.25 6.41 -12.42
CA PHE A 155 7.28 4.96 -12.53
C PHE A 155 6.96 4.30 -11.20
N CYS A 156 6.42 3.08 -11.26
CA CYS A 156 6.13 2.31 -10.05
C CYS A 156 6.10 0.80 -10.29
N ALA A 157 6.27 0.04 -9.21
CA ALA A 157 6.05 -1.40 -9.13
C ALA A 157 5.19 -1.72 -7.90
N ILE A 158 3.93 -1.31 -7.97
CA ILE A 158 2.91 -1.52 -6.93
C ILE A 158 1.67 -2.21 -7.51
N GLY A 159 0.88 -2.86 -6.65
CA GLY A 159 -0.32 -3.59 -7.06
C GLY A 159 -1.45 -2.75 -7.70
N ASN A 160 -1.46 -1.42 -7.51
CA ASN A 160 -2.43 -0.52 -8.15
C ASN A 160 -1.76 0.74 -8.76
N PRO A 161 -1.12 0.61 -9.93
CA PRO A 161 -0.44 1.73 -10.61
C PRO A 161 -1.38 2.87 -10.99
N GLU A 162 -2.63 2.57 -11.35
CA GLU A 162 -3.62 3.58 -11.75
C GLU A 162 -4.03 4.48 -10.58
N SER A 163 -4.07 3.95 -9.35
CA SER A 163 -4.27 4.77 -8.14
C SER A 163 -3.16 5.81 -7.94
N PHE A 164 -1.91 5.40 -8.19
CA PHE A 164 -0.76 6.29 -8.11
C PHE A 164 -0.77 7.35 -9.22
N ARG A 165 -1.06 6.95 -10.46
CA ARG A 165 -1.25 7.87 -11.60
C ARG A 165 -2.28 8.96 -11.26
N LYS A 166 -3.47 8.55 -10.82
CA LYS A 166 -4.55 9.46 -10.44
C LYS A 166 -4.18 10.39 -9.29
N SER A 167 -3.38 9.92 -8.33
CA SER A 167 -2.88 10.75 -7.24
C SER A 167 -2.01 11.90 -7.76
N ILE A 168 -1.10 11.63 -8.71
CA ILE A 168 -0.24 12.67 -9.31
C ILE A 168 -1.08 13.68 -10.10
N GLU A 169 -1.97 13.19 -10.97
CA GLU A 169 -2.82 14.04 -11.80
C GLU A 169 -3.79 14.88 -10.96
N GLY A 170 -4.36 14.29 -9.90
CA GLY A 170 -5.26 14.97 -8.97
C GLY A 170 -4.60 16.09 -8.17
N LEU A 171 -3.28 16.01 -7.94
CA LEU A 171 -2.48 17.08 -7.35
C LEU A 171 -2.08 18.16 -8.37
N GLY A 172 -2.46 18.00 -9.64
CA GLY A 172 -2.19 18.93 -10.73
C GLY A 172 -0.86 18.70 -11.44
N GLY A 173 -0.21 17.54 -11.25
CA GLY A 173 0.96 17.14 -12.03
C GLY A 173 0.58 16.70 -13.44
N GLU A 174 1.29 17.19 -14.44
CA GLU A 174 1.14 16.79 -15.84
C GLU A 174 2.07 15.60 -16.12
N LEU A 175 1.51 14.39 -16.22
CA LEU A 175 2.28 13.20 -16.53
C LEU A 175 2.69 13.18 -18.01
N LEU A 176 4.00 13.36 -18.26
CA LEU A 176 4.58 13.24 -19.61
C LEU A 176 4.82 11.77 -20.00
N GLY A 177 5.06 10.91 -19.02
CA GLY A 177 5.26 9.47 -19.19
C GLY A 177 5.05 8.73 -17.88
N PHE A 178 4.56 7.49 -17.98
CA PHE A 178 4.29 6.65 -16.82
C PHE A 178 4.68 5.20 -17.12
N HIS A 179 5.74 4.72 -16.46
CA HIS A 179 6.27 3.38 -16.66
C HIS A 179 5.87 2.46 -15.52
N VAL A 180 5.22 1.34 -15.84
CA VAL A 180 4.71 0.38 -14.85
C VAL A 180 5.50 -0.92 -14.92
N PHE A 181 6.08 -1.32 -13.80
CA PHE A 181 6.69 -2.63 -13.61
C PHE A 181 5.75 -3.56 -12.83
N PRO A 182 5.97 -4.88 -12.86
CA PRO A 182 5.25 -5.83 -12.02
C PRO A 182 5.33 -5.46 -10.53
N ASP A 183 4.31 -5.82 -9.74
CA ASP A 183 4.34 -5.58 -8.29
C ASP A 183 5.55 -6.28 -7.65
N HIS A 184 6.16 -5.63 -6.64
CA HIS A 184 7.41 -6.04 -6.01
C HIS A 184 8.65 -6.14 -6.93
N HIS A 185 8.61 -5.55 -8.14
CA HIS A 185 9.77 -5.58 -9.05
C HIS A 185 11.03 -4.98 -8.40
N VAL A 186 12.15 -5.69 -8.53
CA VAL A 186 13.47 -5.25 -8.11
C VAL A 186 14.18 -4.59 -9.29
N TYR A 187 14.45 -3.29 -9.16
CA TYR A 187 15.07 -2.51 -10.22
C TYR A 187 16.54 -2.87 -10.42
N THR A 188 16.91 -3.12 -11.66
CA THR A 188 18.31 -3.25 -12.09
C THR A 188 18.89 -1.89 -12.49
N ALA A 189 20.21 -1.73 -12.46
CA ALA A 189 20.87 -0.52 -12.92
C ALA A 189 20.58 -0.22 -14.40
N SER A 190 20.49 -1.25 -15.25
CA SER A 190 20.13 -1.11 -16.66
C SER A 190 18.70 -0.61 -16.87
N GLU A 191 17.75 -1.06 -16.05
CA GLU A 191 16.36 -0.57 -16.12
C GLU A 191 16.27 0.88 -15.66
N LEU A 192 17.02 1.29 -14.64
CA LEU A 192 17.07 2.70 -14.23
C LEU A 192 17.70 3.59 -15.32
N GLN A 193 18.72 3.10 -16.03
CA GLN A 193 19.26 3.78 -17.21
C GLN A 193 18.24 3.88 -18.35
N MET A 194 17.46 2.82 -18.58
CA MET A 194 16.36 2.83 -19.56
C MET A 194 15.29 3.87 -19.18
N LEU A 195 14.88 3.91 -17.91
CA LEU A 195 13.92 4.90 -17.41
C LEU A 195 14.48 6.33 -17.52
N ASN A 196 15.78 6.53 -17.25
CA ASN A 196 16.43 7.82 -17.45
C ASN A 196 16.39 8.25 -18.92
N ALA A 197 16.72 7.34 -19.85
CA ALA A 197 16.67 7.61 -21.29
C ALA A 197 15.24 7.87 -21.77
N GLU A 198 14.24 7.16 -21.23
CA GLU A 198 12.83 7.42 -21.50
C GLU A 198 12.41 8.81 -21.01
N ALA A 199 12.72 9.15 -19.76
CA ALA A 199 12.44 10.47 -19.19
C ALA A 199 13.12 11.60 -19.99
N GLN A 200 14.35 11.40 -20.47
CA GLN A 200 15.06 12.40 -21.29
C GLN A 200 14.32 12.75 -22.58
N ARG A 201 13.57 11.82 -23.18
CA ARG A 201 12.77 12.09 -24.39
C ARG A 201 11.65 13.09 -24.14
N PHE A 202 11.17 13.17 -22.90
CA PHE A 202 10.08 14.05 -22.48
C PHE A 202 10.59 15.35 -21.84
N GLY A 203 11.77 15.31 -21.21
CA GLY A 203 12.36 16.44 -20.48
C GLY A 203 11.48 16.91 -19.32
N PRO A 204 11.15 16.05 -18.33
CA PRO A 204 10.31 16.42 -17.20
C PRO A 204 11.03 17.35 -16.23
N ASP A 205 10.27 18.10 -15.44
CA ASP A 205 10.74 18.85 -14.28
C ASP A 205 11.26 17.92 -13.18
N ALA A 206 10.69 16.72 -13.06
CA ALA A 206 11.07 15.71 -12.08
C ALA A 206 10.54 14.30 -12.42
N ILE A 207 11.13 13.31 -11.76
CA ILE A 207 10.63 11.94 -11.71
C ILE A 207 9.93 11.70 -10.36
N ILE A 208 8.71 11.13 -10.39
CA ILE A 208 7.91 10.81 -9.20
C ILE A 208 7.78 9.30 -9.05
N ILE A 209 8.02 8.79 -7.84
CA ILE A 209 7.90 7.37 -7.50
C ILE A 209 7.09 7.17 -6.21
N THR A 210 6.69 5.92 -5.93
CA THR A 210 6.04 5.56 -4.66
C THR A 210 7.06 5.32 -3.55
N GLN A 211 6.60 5.31 -2.29
CA GLN A 211 7.46 4.91 -1.17
C GLN A 211 7.95 3.45 -1.28
N LYS A 212 7.11 2.53 -1.76
CA LYS A 212 7.54 1.14 -1.99
C LYS A 212 8.67 1.07 -3.01
N ASP A 213 8.64 1.92 -4.05
CA ASP A 213 9.70 1.95 -5.05
C ASP A 213 10.98 2.61 -4.54
N HIS A 214 10.83 3.63 -3.69
CA HIS A 214 11.95 4.31 -3.06
C HIS A 214 12.88 3.33 -2.33
N VAL A 215 12.34 2.44 -1.48
CA VAL A 215 13.16 1.49 -0.70
C VAL A 215 13.95 0.52 -1.58
N LYS A 216 13.47 0.28 -2.82
CA LYS A 216 14.10 -0.63 -3.80
C LYS A 216 15.22 0.03 -4.60
N ILE A 217 15.25 1.36 -4.69
CA ILE A 217 16.23 2.11 -5.51
C ILE A 217 17.24 2.94 -4.71
N LYS A 218 17.18 2.91 -3.36
CA LYS A 218 18.05 3.73 -2.47
C LYS A 218 19.53 3.75 -2.88
N ASN A 219 20.05 2.64 -3.38
CA ASN A 219 21.48 2.48 -3.69
C ASN A 219 21.89 2.84 -5.13
N VAL A 220 20.95 3.21 -6.01
CA VAL A 220 21.19 3.34 -7.46
C VAL A 220 20.52 4.57 -8.11
N HIS A 221 19.89 5.42 -7.31
CA HIS A 221 19.17 6.62 -7.77
C HIS A 221 20.05 7.69 -8.44
N GLU A 222 21.37 7.68 -8.21
CA GLU A 222 22.33 8.62 -8.82
C GLU A 222 22.44 8.48 -10.35
N THR A 223 21.81 7.45 -10.93
CA THR A 223 21.73 7.22 -12.38
C THR A 223 20.68 8.07 -13.11
N LEU A 224 19.81 8.77 -12.37
CA LEU A 224 18.76 9.61 -12.93
C LEU A 224 19.24 11.06 -13.07
N ASN A 225 19.03 11.64 -14.26
CA ASN A 225 19.47 13.02 -14.56
C ASN A 225 18.43 14.09 -14.16
N PHE A 226 17.33 13.69 -13.54
CA PHE A 226 16.24 14.56 -13.13
C PHE A 226 16.05 14.50 -11.61
N PRO A 227 15.54 15.56 -10.97
CA PRO A 227 15.13 15.49 -9.57
C PRO A 227 14.17 14.32 -9.35
N LEU A 228 14.50 13.45 -8.40
CA LEU A 228 13.69 12.30 -8.04
C LEU A 228 12.94 12.61 -6.75
N TRP A 229 11.62 12.44 -6.75
CA TRP A 229 10.79 12.64 -5.58
C TRP A 229 9.94 11.41 -5.28
N THR A 230 9.94 11.02 -4.02
CA THR A 230 9.04 10.00 -3.48
C THR A 230 7.74 10.67 -3.03
N LEU A 231 6.59 10.28 -3.57
CA LEU A 231 5.30 10.72 -3.07
C LEU A 231 4.96 9.94 -1.79
N LYS A 232 5.02 10.62 -0.65
CA LYS A 232 4.66 10.05 0.65
C LYS A 232 3.15 10.12 0.82
N THR A 233 2.57 9.03 1.29
CA THR A 233 1.12 8.88 1.46
C THR A 233 0.79 8.28 2.81
N GLU A 234 -0.32 8.67 3.40
CA GLU A 234 -0.92 8.00 4.56
C GLU A 234 -2.30 7.43 4.24
N ILE A 235 -2.74 6.49 5.07
CA ILE A 235 -4.12 6.04 5.07
C ILE A 235 -4.94 6.97 5.96
N GLY A 236 -5.91 7.66 5.38
CA GLY A 236 -6.89 8.44 6.12
C GLY A 236 -8.24 7.76 6.15
N ILE A 237 -8.81 7.56 7.35
CA ILE A 237 -10.21 7.12 7.49
C ILE A 237 -11.13 8.32 7.21
N VAL A 238 -11.99 8.20 6.21
CA VAL A 238 -12.96 9.24 5.84
C VAL A 238 -14.37 8.93 6.33
N LYS A 239 -14.66 7.67 6.66
CA LYS A 239 -15.94 7.26 7.25
C LYS A 239 -15.77 6.04 8.13
N GLY A 240 -16.40 6.06 9.31
CA GLY A 240 -16.39 4.93 10.25
C GLY A 240 -15.23 4.93 11.24
N ASN A 241 -14.55 6.08 11.45
CA ASN A 241 -13.42 6.19 12.37
C ASN A 241 -13.77 5.71 13.78
N GLU A 242 -14.90 6.14 14.33
CA GLU A 242 -15.36 5.70 15.66
C GLU A 242 -15.57 4.19 15.75
N ILE A 243 -16.00 3.55 14.64
CA ILE A 243 -16.19 2.10 14.58
C ILE A 243 -14.83 1.40 14.56
N PHE A 244 -13.89 1.91 13.78
CA PHE A 244 -12.52 1.42 13.73
C PHE A 244 -11.88 1.49 15.12
N GLU A 245 -11.87 2.68 15.73
CA GLU A 245 -11.32 2.92 17.07
C GLU A 245 -11.97 2.01 18.11
N LYS A 246 -13.29 1.88 18.11
CA LYS A 246 -13.99 1.00 19.06
C LYS A 246 -13.56 -0.46 18.90
N LYS A 247 -13.43 -0.95 17.67
CA LYS A 247 -12.99 -2.34 17.39
C LYS A 247 -11.56 -2.58 17.88
N ILE A 248 -10.64 -1.66 17.61
CA ILE A 248 -9.25 -1.76 18.06
C ILE A 248 -9.16 -1.68 19.60
N ASN A 249 -9.85 -0.72 20.22
CA ASN A 249 -9.79 -0.52 21.67
C ASN A 249 -10.36 -1.71 22.46
N THR A 250 -11.27 -2.50 21.89
CA THR A 250 -11.78 -3.73 22.53
C THR A 250 -10.72 -4.84 22.65
N LEU A 251 -9.60 -4.74 21.92
CA LEU A 251 -8.49 -5.69 22.01
C LEU A 251 -7.42 -5.27 23.03
N LEU A 252 -7.29 -3.96 23.26
CA LEU A 252 -6.21 -3.37 24.05
C LEU A 252 -6.61 -3.13 25.52
N PHE A 253 -7.92 -3.23 25.83
CA PHE A 253 -8.54 -2.99 27.14
C PHE A 253 -9.69 -3.96 27.40
#